data_AF-A0A553UMK5-F1
#
_entry.id   AF-A0A553UMK5-F1
#
_cell.length_a   1.000
_cell.length_b   1.000
_cell.length_c   1.000
_cell.angle_alpha   90.00
_cell.angle_beta   90.00
_cell.angle_gamma   90.00
#
_symmetry.space_group_name_H-M   'P 1'
#
loop_
_entity.id
_entity.type
_entity.pdbx_description
1 polymer ?
#
loop_
_entity_poly.entity_id
_entity_poly.type
_entity_poly.pdbx_seq_one_letter_code
_entity_poly.pdbx_strand_id
1 'polypeptide(L)'
;MYIDPGKMYTLRELAEAFQISERTLTRKLEAQDLRGYKVGAQWRVRGRDWLAFSGVLRGPHVYVVANAKGGAGKSTFTVNLATLWAQAGRRVLLIDLDPQGHLATFLGLSVDPSRTTAQMLDDELQLGRHHPQFQERWHTL
;
A
#
# COMPACT_ATOMS: atom_id res chain seq x y z
N MET A 1 -13.05 -13.99 -15.84
CA MET A 1 -11.98 -13.35 -16.67
C MET A 1 -10.79 -13.06 -15.77
N TYR A 2 -9.57 -13.35 -16.23
CA TYR A 2 -8.35 -12.92 -15.54
C TYR A 2 -8.07 -11.44 -15.83
N ILE A 3 -7.86 -10.64 -14.79
CA ILE A 3 -7.43 -9.24 -14.91
C ILE A 3 -5.96 -9.17 -14.52
N ASP A 4 -5.12 -8.71 -15.44
CA ASP A 4 -3.71 -8.44 -15.19
C ASP A 4 -3.60 -7.18 -14.31
N PRO A 5 -3.06 -7.27 -13.08
CA PRO A 5 -2.93 -6.13 -12.18
C PRO A 5 -2.11 -4.95 -12.76
N GLY A 6 -1.18 -5.22 -13.67
CA GLY A 6 -0.29 -4.23 -14.28
C GLY A 6 -0.88 -3.52 -15.49
N LYS A 7 -1.83 -4.17 -16.21
CA LYS A 7 -2.43 -3.65 -17.44
C LYS A 7 -3.38 -2.47 -17.15
N MET A 8 -3.41 -1.51 -18.08
CA MET A 8 -4.42 -0.44 -18.13
C MET A 8 -5.58 -0.88 -19.01
N TYR A 9 -6.81 -0.76 -18.50
CA TYR A 9 -8.04 -1.11 -19.18
C TYR A 9 -8.86 0.13 -19.51
N THR A 10 -9.49 0.12 -20.67
CA THR A 10 -10.55 1.07 -21.03
C THR A 10 -11.83 0.77 -20.23
N LEU A 11 -12.71 1.77 -20.11
CA LEU A 11 -14.02 1.53 -19.48
C LEU A 11 -14.83 0.52 -20.27
N ARG A 12 -14.76 0.57 -21.60
CA ARG A 12 -15.39 -0.39 -22.49
C ARG A 12 -14.93 -1.83 -22.24
N GLU A 13 -13.61 -2.08 -22.17
CA GLU A 13 -13.07 -3.41 -21.88
C GLU A 13 -13.62 -3.96 -20.55
N LEU A 14 -13.69 -3.13 -19.50
CA LEU A 14 -14.24 -3.55 -18.20
C LEU A 14 -15.76 -3.69 -18.23
N ALA A 15 -16.46 -2.79 -18.91
CA ALA A 15 -17.90 -2.82 -19.07
C ALA A 15 -18.36 -4.11 -19.76
N GLU A 16 -17.71 -4.46 -20.87
CA GLU A 16 -17.97 -5.69 -21.63
C GLU A 16 -17.62 -6.93 -20.79
N ALA A 17 -16.44 -6.94 -20.16
CA ALA A 17 -15.95 -8.07 -19.36
C ALA A 17 -16.85 -8.45 -18.17
N PHE A 18 -17.43 -7.44 -17.51
CA PHE A 18 -18.19 -7.63 -16.28
C PHE A 18 -19.69 -7.38 -16.45
N GLN A 19 -20.15 -7.17 -17.68
CA GLN A 19 -21.54 -6.88 -18.02
C GLN A 19 -22.12 -5.69 -17.23
N ILE A 20 -21.34 -4.61 -17.13
CA ILE A 20 -21.71 -3.37 -16.42
C ILE A 20 -21.66 -2.21 -17.42
N SER A 21 -22.56 -1.23 -17.32
CA SER A 21 -22.51 -0.07 -18.22
C SER A 21 -21.27 0.81 -17.98
N GLU A 22 -20.69 1.37 -19.05
CA GLU A 22 -19.62 2.37 -18.95
C GLU A 22 -20.05 3.59 -18.13
N ARG A 23 -21.34 3.96 -18.17
CA ARG A 23 -21.90 5.06 -17.37
C ARG A 23 -21.79 4.79 -15.88
N THR A 24 -22.05 3.55 -15.44
CA THR A 24 -21.88 3.15 -14.05
C THR A 24 -20.42 3.28 -13.62
N LEU A 25 -19.48 2.87 -14.49
CA LEU A 25 -18.04 2.97 -14.22
C LEU A 25 -17.59 4.42 -14.14
N THR A 26 -18.02 5.27 -15.06
CA THR A 26 -17.76 6.72 -15.04
C THR A 26 -18.25 7.35 -13.74
N ARG A 27 -19.48 7.04 -13.30
CA ARG A 27 -20.01 7.54 -12.03
C ARG A 27 -19.15 7.12 -10.84
N LYS A 28 -18.64 5.88 -10.84
CA LYS A 28 -17.76 5.37 -9.76
C LYS A 28 -16.39 6.04 -9.77
N LEU A 29 -15.87 6.41 -10.95
CA LEU A 29 -14.63 7.18 -11.09
C LEU A 29 -14.80 8.61 -10.59
N GLU A 30 -15.90 9.27 -10.97
CA GLU A 30 -16.21 10.64 -10.55
C GLU A 30 -16.46 10.74 -9.04
N ALA A 31 -17.13 9.74 -8.46
CA ALA A 31 -17.34 9.64 -7.01
C ALA A 31 -16.09 9.19 -6.22
N GLN A 32 -14.97 8.89 -6.90
CA GLN A 32 -13.73 8.36 -6.32
C GLN A 32 -13.87 6.99 -5.62
N ASP A 33 -14.98 6.28 -5.84
CA ASP A 33 -15.16 4.89 -5.38
C ASP A 33 -14.26 3.91 -6.15
N LEU A 34 -14.02 4.19 -7.44
CA LEU A 34 -13.10 3.46 -8.31
C LEU A 34 -11.95 4.38 -8.69
N ARG A 35 -10.71 3.93 -8.47
CA ARG A 35 -9.54 4.68 -8.92
C ARG A 35 -9.35 4.54 -10.42
N GLY A 36 -9.07 5.66 -11.10
CA GLY A 36 -8.72 5.66 -12.52
C GLY A 36 -7.84 6.84 -12.91
N TYR A 37 -7.41 6.82 -14.16
CA TYR A 37 -6.41 7.71 -14.74
C TYR A 37 -6.92 8.23 -16.08
N LYS A 38 -6.80 9.54 -16.31
CA LYS A 38 -7.09 10.14 -17.62
C LYS A 38 -5.90 9.94 -18.55
N VAL A 39 -6.14 9.34 -19.71
CA VAL A 39 -5.18 9.24 -20.82
C VAL A 39 -5.81 9.95 -22.01
N GLY A 40 -5.35 11.17 -22.28
CA GLY A 40 -6.07 12.11 -23.12
C GLY A 40 -7.46 12.42 -22.56
N ALA A 41 -8.49 12.40 -23.40
CA ALA A 41 -9.87 12.65 -22.98
C ALA A 41 -10.53 11.45 -22.28
N GLN A 42 -9.92 10.25 -22.34
CA GLN A 42 -10.56 9.01 -21.91
C GLN A 42 -10.10 8.55 -20.53
N TRP A 43 -11.00 7.91 -19.79
CA TRP A 43 -10.66 7.21 -18.57
C TRP A 43 -10.01 5.86 -18.87
N ARG A 44 -9.06 5.48 -18.00
CA ARG A 44 -8.44 4.17 -17.91
C ARG A 44 -8.40 3.73 -16.45
N VAL A 45 -8.52 2.44 -16.22
CA VAL A 45 -8.43 1.84 -14.88
C VAL A 45 -7.30 0.82 -14.91
N ARG A 46 -6.38 0.88 -13.95
CA ARG A 46 -5.34 -0.13 -13.82
C ARG A 46 -5.98 -1.40 -13.26
N GLY A 47 -5.57 -2.59 -13.75
CA GLY A 47 -6.16 -3.85 -13.33
C GLY A 47 -6.17 -4.05 -11.81
N ARG A 48 -5.12 -3.58 -11.11
CA ARG A 48 -5.07 -3.63 -9.64
C ARG A 48 -6.15 -2.80 -8.95
N ASP A 49 -6.49 -1.64 -9.50
CA ASP A 49 -7.52 -0.76 -8.95
C ASP A 49 -8.91 -1.34 -9.21
N TRP A 50 -9.11 -1.94 -10.39
CA TRP A 50 -10.32 -2.70 -10.69
C TRP A 50 -10.50 -3.89 -9.75
N LEU A 51 -9.45 -4.68 -9.54
CA LEU A 51 -9.49 -5.84 -8.67
C LEU A 51 -9.75 -5.44 -7.20
N ALA A 52 -9.20 -4.32 -6.74
CA ALA A 52 -9.51 -3.76 -5.42
C ALA A 52 -10.97 -3.31 -5.31
N PHE A 53 -11.46 -2.58 -6.33
CA PHE A 53 -12.86 -2.11 -6.39
C PHE A 53 -13.88 -3.26 -6.45
N SER A 54 -13.60 -4.28 -7.26
CA SER A 54 -14.48 -5.46 -7.41
C SER A 54 -14.43 -6.41 -6.21
N GLY A 55 -13.57 -6.14 -5.22
CA GLY A 55 -13.41 -6.97 -4.02
C GLY A 55 -12.69 -8.29 -4.26
N VAL A 56 -12.17 -8.53 -5.47
CA VAL A 56 -11.37 -9.72 -5.82
C VAL A 56 -9.99 -9.65 -5.17
N LEU A 57 -9.34 -8.48 -5.21
CA LEU A 57 -8.22 -8.19 -4.34
C LEU A 57 -8.77 -7.64 -3.02
N ARG A 58 -8.79 -8.48 -1.99
CA ARG A 58 -8.84 -7.96 -0.62
C ARG A 58 -7.44 -7.45 -0.29
N GLY A 59 -7.33 -6.15 -0.02
CA GLY A 59 -6.10 -5.55 0.47
C GLY A 59 -5.65 -6.20 1.79
N PRO A 60 -4.43 -5.91 2.27
CA PRO A 60 -4.00 -6.37 3.57
C PRO A 60 -4.97 -5.86 4.65
N HIS A 61 -5.23 -6.70 5.66
CA HIS A 61 -5.89 -6.20 6.87
C HIS A 61 -4.89 -5.34 7.64
N VAL A 62 -5.21 -4.05 7.83
CA VAL A 62 -4.34 -3.10 8.51
C VAL A 62 -4.81 -2.95 9.96
N TYR A 63 -3.89 -3.21 10.89
CA TYR A 63 -4.11 -3.05 12.32
C TYR A 63 -3.17 -1.96 12.86
N VAL A 64 -3.71 -1.03 13.66
CA VAL A 64 -2.93 0.04 14.29
C VAL A 64 -2.93 -0.17 15.79
N VAL A 65 -1.74 -0.31 16.39
CA VAL A 65 -1.56 -0.44 17.83
C VAL A 65 -0.99 0.86 18.37
N ALA A 66 -1.85 1.69 18.96
CA ALA A 66 -1.50 3.01 19.46
C ALA A 66 -1.96 3.22 20.92
N ASN A 67 -1.11 3.87 21.71
CA ASN A 67 -1.35 4.25 23.10
C ASN A 67 -0.34 5.34 23.50
N ALA A 68 -0.83 6.46 24.03
CA ALA A 68 -0.02 7.62 24.40
C ALA A 68 0.92 7.38 25.59
N LYS A 69 0.70 6.33 26.39
CA LYS A 69 1.55 5.99 27.53
C LYS A 69 2.79 5.19 27.11
N GLY A 70 3.96 5.63 27.58
CA GLY A 70 5.21 4.86 27.50
C GLY A 70 5.13 3.57 28.31
N GLY A 71 5.73 2.47 27.81
CA GLY A 71 5.71 1.19 28.52
C GLY A 71 4.36 0.45 28.54
N ALA A 72 3.37 0.87 27.74
CA ALA A 72 2.05 0.22 27.67
C ALA A 72 2.03 -1.14 26.92
N GLY A 73 3.20 -1.71 26.56
CA GLY A 73 3.30 -3.00 25.89
C GLY A 73 2.93 -3.03 24.41
N LYS A 74 2.81 -1.87 23.72
CA LYS A 74 2.43 -1.77 22.30
C LYS A 74 3.30 -2.65 21.39
N SER A 75 4.62 -2.42 21.40
CA SER A 75 5.56 -3.14 20.54
C SER A 75 5.59 -4.63 20.87
N THR A 76 5.52 -4.98 22.16
CA THR A 76 5.43 -6.37 22.61
C THR A 76 4.17 -7.06 22.09
N PHE A 77 3.00 -6.41 22.19
CA PHE A 77 1.75 -6.93 21.66
C PHE A 77 1.81 -7.09 20.14
N THR A 78 2.31 -6.07 19.43
CA THR A 78 2.46 -6.07 17.97
C THR A 78 3.34 -7.21 17.47
N VAL A 79 4.50 -7.45 18.09
CA VAL A 79 5.41 -8.56 17.69
C VAL A 79 4.79 -9.91 17.95
N ASN A 80 4.17 -10.11 19.13
CA ASN A 80 3.53 -11.38 19.45
C ASN A 80 2.39 -11.69 18.48
N LEU A 81 1.53 -10.70 18.19
CA LEU A 81 0.42 -10.87 17.25
C LEU A 81 0.93 -11.18 15.82
N ALA A 82 1.96 -10.47 15.36
CA ALA A 82 2.58 -10.73 14.08
C ALA A 82 3.21 -12.13 13.99
N THR A 83 3.87 -12.57 15.07
CA THR A 83 4.46 -13.91 15.17
C THR A 83 3.39 -14.99 15.07
N LEU A 84 2.28 -14.85 15.81
CA LEU A 84 1.16 -15.79 15.76
C LEU A 84 0.53 -15.85 14.36
N TRP A 85 0.36 -14.72 13.68
CA TRP A 85 -0.15 -14.70 12.31
C TRP A 85 0.82 -15.31 11.31
N ALA A 86 2.12 -15.04 11.44
CA ALA A 86 3.14 -15.65 10.59
C ALA A 86 3.18 -17.18 10.78
N GLN A 87 3.14 -17.66 12.02
CA GLN A 87 3.04 -19.09 12.35
C GLN A 87 1.75 -19.74 11.80
N ALA A 88 0.66 -18.98 11.71
CA ALA A 88 -0.58 -19.41 11.06
C ALA A 88 -0.52 -19.33 9.51
N GLY A 89 0.67 -19.14 8.92
CA GLY A 89 0.87 -19.11 7.46
C GLY A 89 0.46 -17.81 6.77
N ARG A 90 0.21 -16.73 7.53
CA ARG A 90 -0.14 -15.43 6.94
C ARG A 90 1.12 -14.66 6.57
N ARG A 91 1.04 -13.91 5.47
CA ARG A 91 2.03 -12.87 5.15
C ARG A 91 1.76 -11.65 6.03
N VAL A 92 2.75 -11.25 6.82
CA VAL A 92 2.63 -10.15 7.78
C VAL A 92 3.69 -9.10 7.45
N LEU A 93 3.29 -7.83 7.41
CA LEU A 93 4.19 -6.68 7.34
C LEU A 93 4.08 -5.92 8.66
N LEU A 94 5.21 -5.68 9.29
CA LEU A 94 5.34 -4.86 10.48
C LEU A 94 5.92 -3.50 10.08
N ILE A 95 5.31 -2.41 10.56
CA ILE A 95 5.77 -1.04 10.35
C ILE A 95 5.96 -0.41 11.73
N ASP A 96 7.20 -0.05 12.08
CA ASP A 96 7.50 0.69 13.30
C ASP A 96 7.51 2.19 12.99
N LEU A 97 6.66 2.94 13.70
CA LEU A 97 6.59 4.41 13.62
C LEU A 97 7.04 5.06 14.94
N ASP A 98 7.51 4.27 15.90
CA ASP A 98 8.12 4.79 17.14
C ASP A 98 9.60 5.10 16.85
N PRO A 99 10.06 6.35 17.04
CA PRO A 99 11.47 6.71 16.87
C PRO A 99 12.44 5.88 17.71
N GLN A 100 11.97 5.25 18.79
CA GLN A 100 12.79 4.37 19.62
C GLN A 100 13.10 3.02 18.96
N GLY A 101 12.38 2.62 17.91
CA GLY A 101 12.71 1.43 17.11
C GLY A 101 12.64 0.11 17.87
N HIS A 102 11.90 0.04 18.98
CA HIS A 102 11.85 -1.14 19.85
C HIS A 102 11.43 -2.41 19.11
N LEU A 103 10.68 -2.31 18.01
CA LEU A 103 10.24 -3.45 17.23
C LEU A 103 11.40 -4.23 16.62
N ALA A 104 12.41 -3.52 16.11
CA ALA A 104 13.59 -4.16 15.52
C ALA A 104 14.39 -4.95 16.56
N THR A 105 14.55 -4.39 17.76
CA THR A 105 15.20 -5.07 18.89
C THR A 105 14.47 -6.38 19.25
N PHE A 106 13.12 -6.36 19.32
CA PHE A 106 12.34 -7.57 19.57
C PHE A 106 12.49 -8.65 18.49
N LEU A 107 12.80 -8.24 17.25
CA LEU A 107 13.01 -9.13 16.11
C LEU A 107 14.49 -9.55 15.93
N GLY A 108 15.39 -9.09 16.81
CA GLY A 108 16.83 -9.35 16.70
C GLY A 108 17.49 -8.65 15.51
N LEU A 109 16.86 -7.59 14.97
CA LEU A 109 17.38 -6.83 13.85
C LEU A 109 18.30 -5.71 14.36
N SER A 110 19.49 -5.60 13.77
CA SER A 110 20.37 -4.45 14.00
C SER A 110 19.93 -3.30 13.11
N VAL A 111 19.50 -2.19 13.72
CA VAL A 111 19.15 -0.96 12.99
C VAL A 111 20.28 0.03 13.15
N ASP A 112 20.72 0.60 12.03
CA ASP A 112 21.65 1.72 12.03
C ASP A 112 20.90 2.99 12.46
N PRO A 113 21.20 3.57 13.64
CA PRO A 113 20.48 4.73 14.16
C PRO A 113 20.74 6.01 13.35
N SER A 114 21.74 6.01 12.46
CA SER A 114 22.01 7.13 11.54
C SER A 114 21.09 7.13 10.32
N ARG A 115 20.32 6.05 10.11
CA ARG A 115 19.43 5.90 8.96
C ARG A 115 18.00 6.30 9.29
N THR A 116 17.42 7.08 8.38
CA THR A 116 15.99 7.41 8.39
C THR A 116 15.16 6.28 7.80
N THR A 117 13.86 6.23 8.15
CA THR A 117 12.90 5.27 7.56
C THR A 117 12.87 5.35 6.03
N ALA A 118 13.04 6.56 5.45
CA ALA A 118 13.10 6.75 4.01
C ALA A 118 14.31 6.06 3.36
N GLN A 119 15.49 6.15 3.98
CA GLN A 119 16.71 5.49 3.48
C GLN A 119 16.59 3.96 3.55
N MET A 120 15.97 3.41 4.59
CA MET A 120 15.71 1.98 4.69
C MET A 120 14.72 1.47 3.63
N LEU A 121 13.67 2.25 3.36
CA LEU A 121 12.66 1.90 2.35
C LEU A 121 13.23 1.97 0.92
N ASP A 122 14.09 2.95 0.61
CA ASP A 122 14.74 3.08 -0.70
C ASP A 122 15.63 1.87 -1.04
N ASP A 123 16.44 1.41 -0.09
CA ASP A 123 17.42 0.33 -0.28
C ASP A 123 16.74 -1.04 -0.41
N GLU A 124 15.76 -1.33 0.44
CA GLU A 124 15.05 -2.64 0.48
C GLU A 124 14.01 -2.78 -0.63
N LEU A 125 13.29 -1.71 -0.98
CA LEU A 125 12.24 -1.79 -1.99
C LEU A 125 12.75 -1.55 -3.41
N GLN A 126 14.05 -1.21 -3.59
CA GLN A 126 14.61 -0.73 -4.85
C GLN A 126 13.66 0.26 -5.54
N LEU A 127 13.05 1.16 -4.77
CA LEU A 127 12.15 2.17 -5.34
C LEU A 127 13.03 3.05 -6.22
N GLY A 128 12.98 2.79 -7.53
CA GLY A 128 13.99 3.27 -8.46
C GLY A 128 14.24 4.75 -8.30
N ARG A 129 15.48 5.12 -7.98
CA ARG A 129 16.04 6.47 -8.17
C ARG A 129 16.22 6.79 -9.67
N HIS A 130 15.24 6.41 -10.49
CA HIS A 130 15.20 6.65 -11.92
C HIS A 130 13.94 7.43 -12.28
N HIS A 131 13.83 8.64 -11.72
CA HIS A 131 13.12 9.72 -12.41
C HIS A 131 13.81 11.05 -12.12
N PRO A 132 14.50 11.67 -13.10
CA PRO A 132 15.24 12.93 -12.93
C PRO A 132 14.40 14.13 -12.48
N GLN A 133 13.08 14.01 -12.39
CA GLN A 133 12.16 15.11 -12.06
C GLN A 133 11.72 15.12 -10.58
N PHE A 134 12.18 14.19 -9.73
CA PHE A 134 11.74 14.11 -8.33
C PHE A 134 12.61 14.92 -7.35
N GLN A 135 13.72 15.51 -7.80
CA GLN A 135 14.68 16.21 -6.93
C GLN A 135 14.28 17.65 -6.53
N GLU A 136 13.24 18.25 -7.11
CA GLU A 136 13.02 19.71 -6.95
C GLU A 136 11.92 20.15 -5.97
N ARG A 137 11.37 19.28 -5.10
CA ARG A 137 10.16 19.69 -4.35
C ARG A 137 10.08 19.42 -2.86
N TRP A 138 11.22 19.41 -2.16
CA TRP A 138 11.22 19.48 -0.70
C TRP A 138 12.14 20.59 -0.21
N HIS A 139 11.67 21.83 -0.31
CA HIS A 139 12.15 22.89 0.56
C HIS A 139 11.36 22.81 1.87
N THR A 140 12.08 22.54 2.94
CA THR A 140 11.63 22.60 4.33
C THR A 140 11.11 24.01 4.63
N LEU A 141 9.95 24.12 5.27
CA LEU A 141 9.57 25.29 6.06
C LEU A 141 10.37 25.31 7.36
#